data_AF-A0AAD9SYM9-F1
#
_entry.id   AF-A0AAD9SYM9-F1
#
_cell.length_a   1.000
_cell.length_b   1.000
_cell.length_c   1.000
_cell.angle_alpha   90.00
_cell.angle_beta   90.00
_cell.angle_gamma   90.00
#
_symmetry.space_group_name_H-M   'P 1'
#
loop_
_entity.id
_entity.type
_entity.pdbx_description
1 polymer ?
#
loop_
_entity_poly.entity_id
_entity_poly.type
_entity_poly.pdbx_seq_one_letter_code
_entity_poly.pdbx_strand_id
1 'polypeptide(L)'
;MRLRRLIALPAVLSFASAIAVPKRDADFYRVRTRMHKDMSGREGDPVEKYFRERERVSIRHGVSGTACSAADRRRENVIADTHLWHLSRFHPHYDGRFADHQLGYRERKAALANLVQTYLATLSDIGVETWLMHGTLLGWWWNRKILPWDSDSDMQVSEASMHYLASYYNMSVFHYKTPRIPEGRDYLLEINPHYVNREQTDTLNVIDARWVDTESGLFIDITTARYNTTHPAGEGMLSCKDGHEYRDTYIFPLRDTFFEDTPAKIPFGYKDLLEAEYKQKALTETEYEGHRFDEEKLEWVPIPPEEELQKEKTEKEALREAVMATGDPKQADPTPESLSSQAAIQL
;
A
#
# COMPACT_ATOMS: atom_id res chain seq x y z
N MET A 1 16.53 -40.82 64.86
CA MET A 1 15.81 -39.89 65.75
C MET A 1 15.25 -38.77 64.87
N ARG A 2 13.99 -38.83 64.38
CA ARG A 2 12.74 -38.25 64.96
C ARG A 2 12.99 -36.86 65.56
N LEU A 3 12.40 -35.74 65.11
CA LEU A 3 10.97 -35.39 65.12
C LEU A 3 10.75 -34.06 64.31
N ARG A 4 10.00 -33.99 63.21
CA ARG A 4 8.60 -33.50 63.03
C ARG A 4 8.17 -32.18 63.71
N ARG A 5 7.71 -31.21 62.87
CA ARG A 5 6.48 -30.36 62.93
C ARG A 5 6.57 -29.38 61.73
N LEU A 6 5.82 -29.45 60.61
CA LEU A 6 4.37 -29.38 60.34
C LEU A 6 3.66 -28.18 61.00
N ILE A 7 3.54 -27.08 60.25
CA ILE A 7 2.40 -26.15 60.29
C ILE A 7 1.99 -25.88 58.84
N ALA A 8 0.68 -25.94 58.63
CA ALA A 8 -0.03 -25.92 57.36
C ALA A 8 -0.76 -24.58 57.13
N LEU A 9 -1.25 -24.43 55.90
CA LEU A 9 -2.31 -23.55 55.36
C LEU A 9 -1.94 -22.12 54.90
N PRO A 10 -2.70 -21.54 53.93
CA PRO A 10 -3.69 -22.13 53.01
C PRO A 10 -3.43 -21.86 51.53
N ALA A 11 -4.02 -22.73 50.71
CA ALA A 11 -4.28 -22.51 49.29
C ALA A 11 -5.16 -21.27 49.08
N VAL A 12 -4.71 -20.37 48.20
CA VAL A 12 -5.56 -19.33 47.62
C VAL A 12 -5.61 -19.58 46.13
N LEU A 13 -6.80 -19.98 45.68
CA LEU A 13 -7.25 -19.89 44.30
C LEU A 13 -6.93 -18.48 43.78
N SER A 14 -6.29 -18.39 42.62
CA SER A 14 -6.50 -17.24 41.75
C SER A 14 -6.55 -17.74 40.32
N PHE A 15 -7.75 -17.59 39.78
CA PHE A 15 -8.12 -17.73 38.39
C PHE A 15 -7.01 -17.21 37.48
N ALA A 16 -6.46 -18.07 36.63
CA ALA A 16 -5.83 -17.62 35.40
C ALA A 16 -6.98 -17.14 34.50
N SER A 17 -7.43 -15.91 34.74
CA SER A 17 -8.25 -15.17 33.78
C SER A 17 -7.47 -15.14 32.48
N ALA A 18 -8.13 -15.55 31.40
CA ALA A 18 -7.70 -15.28 30.05
C ALA A 18 -7.24 -13.81 29.99
N ILE A 19 -5.97 -13.60 29.68
CA ILE A 19 -5.45 -12.27 29.38
C ILE A 19 -6.15 -11.87 28.09
N ALA A 20 -7.27 -11.16 28.24
CA ALA A 20 -7.84 -10.36 27.18
C ALA A 20 -6.72 -9.42 26.74
N VAL A 21 -6.19 -9.66 25.54
CA VAL A 21 -5.26 -8.76 24.87
C VAL A 21 -5.96 -7.39 24.86
N PRO A 22 -5.42 -6.37 25.55
CA PRO A 22 -6.01 -5.05 25.49
C PRO A 22 -6.02 -4.60 24.03
N LYS A 23 -7.14 -4.02 23.58
CA LYS A 23 -7.17 -3.21 22.35
C LYS A 23 -5.92 -2.34 22.38
N ARG A 24 -5.06 -2.50 21.37
CA ARG A 24 -3.91 -1.63 21.14
C ARG A 24 -4.45 -0.29 20.68
N ASP A 25 -4.98 0.48 21.63
CA ASP A 25 -5.27 1.88 21.42
C ASP A 25 -3.91 2.57 21.26
N ALA A 26 -3.60 3.00 20.04
CA ALA A 26 -2.65 4.07 19.82
C ALA A 26 -3.26 5.37 20.35
N ASP A 27 -3.52 5.45 21.65
CA ASP A 27 -4.08 6.64 22.27
C ASP A 27 -2.96 7.64 22.55
N PHE A 28 -2.47 8.23 21.45
CA PHE A 28 -1.55 9.36 21.42
C PHE A 28 -2.29 10.66 21.03
N TYR A 29 -3.62 10.74 21.21
CA TYR A 29 -4.44 11.92 20.91
C TYR A 29 -4.22 13.12 21.84
N ARG A 30 -3.25 13.05 22.76
CA ARG A 30 -2.83 14.22 23.54
C ARG A 30 -1.62 14.88 22.89
N VAL A 31 -1.89 15.77 21.93
CA VAL A 31 -1.35 17.12 21.76
C VAL A 31 -1.80 17.65 20.38
N ARG A 32 -2.59 18.74 20.38
CA ARG A 32 -3.27 19.42 19.24
C ARG A 32 -4.69 18.90 18.94
N THR A 33 -5.67 19.47 19.64
CA THR A 33 -7.12 19.16 19.49
C THR A 33 -7.79 19.84 18.30
N ARG A 34 -7.07 20.67 17.53
CA ARG A 34 -7.54 21.29 16.28
C ARG A 34 -6.38 21.38 15.31
N MET A 35 -6.41 20.58 14.26
CA MET A 35 -5.49 20.72 13.12
C MET A 35 -6.23 21.42 11.97
N HIS A 36 -5.53 22.31 11.26
CA HIS A 36 -6.11 23.10 10.16
C HIS A 36 -6.29 22.25 8.90
N LYS A 37 -7.53 22.11 8.42
CA LYS A 37 -7.91 21.40 7.19
C LYS A 37 -6.79 21.42 6.12
N ASP A 38 -6.45 20.25 5.60
CA ASP A 38 -5.59 20.10 4.44
C ASP A 38 -6.03 21.04 3.30
N MET A 39 -5.04 21.69 2.69
CA MET A 39 -5.27 22.81 1.76
C MET A 39 -5.03 22.40 0.31
N SER A 40 -4.57 21.17 0.04
CA SER A 40 -4.60 20.65 -1.33
C SER A 40 -6.03 20.53 -1.84
N GLY A 41 -6.31 21.29 -2.90
CA GLY A 41 -7.54 21.16 -3.69
C GLY A 41 -7.46 20.08 -4.79
N ARG A 42 -6.37 19.30 -4.83
CA ARG A 42 -6.17 18.21 -5.79
C ARG A 42 -6.14 16.89 -5.03
N GLU A 43 -6.96 15.96 -5.51
CA GLU A 43 -6.92 14.54 -5.14
C GLU A 43 -5.60 13.97 -5.67
N GLY A 44 -4.87 13.23 -4.84
CA GLY A 44 -3.55 12.69 -5.20
C GLY A 44 -3.63 11.59 -6.23
N ASP A 45 -3.31 10.36 -5.83
CA ASP A 45 -3.72 9.22 -6.64
C ASP A 45 -5.22 9.34 -6.96
N PRO A 46 -5.66 9.04 -8.21
CA PRO A 46 -7.06 9.20 -8.59
C PRO A 46 -7.94 8.54 -7.53
N VAL A 47 -8.93 9.25 -6.98
CA VAL A 47 -9.80 8.66 -5.94
C VAL A 47 -10.37 7.35 -6.44
N GLU A 48 -10.63 7.22 -7.74
CA GLU A 48 -11.11 6.02 -8.39
C GLU A 48 -10.19 4.80 -8.29
N LYS A 49 -8.88 5.00 -8.01
CA LYS A 49 -7.89 3.93 -7.72
C LYS A 49 -8.20 3.24 -6.39
N TYR A 50 -8.72 3.97 -5.41
CA TYR A 50 -8.97 3.46 -4.07
C TYR A 50 -10.44 3.46 -3.65
N PHE A 51 -11.34 4.23 -4.29
CA PHE A 51 -12.78 4.29 -4.02
C PHE A 51 -13.56 4.73 -5.27
N ARG A 52 -14.40 3.87 -5.87
CA ARG A 52 -15.37 4.30 -6.89
C ARG A 52 -16.68 4.76 -6.24
N GLU A 53 -17.10 5.98 -6.52
CA GLU A 53 -18.52 6.34 -6.42
C GLU A 53 -19.22 5.85 -7.69
N ARG A 54 -20.19 4.94 -7.55
CA ARG A 54 -20.92 4.36 -8.69
C ARG A 54 -21.89 5.39 -9.28
N GLU A 55 -21.45 6.20 -10.24
CA GLU A 55 -22.36 6.81 -11.21
C GLU A 55 -22.39 6.00 -12.51
N ARG A 56 -23.60 5.52 -12.82
CA ARG A 56 -23.91 4.65 -13.95
C ARG A 56 -24.11 5.53 -15.19
N VAL A 57 -23.06 5.76 -15.97
CA VAL A 57 -23.18 6.43 -17.29
C VAL A 57 -23.04 5.40 -18.41
N SER A 58 -24.16 5.19 -19.11
CA SER A 58 -24.26 4.42 -20.35
C SER A 58 -23.59 5.19 -21.50
N ILE A 59 -22.55 4.63 -22.12
CA ILE A 59 -21.97 5.16 -23.35
C ILE A 59 -22.28 4.23 -24.52
N ARG A 60 -22.99 4.79 -25.51
CA ARG A 60 -23.24 4.19 -26.83
C ARG A 60 -21.96 4.16 -27.64
N HIS A 61 -21.76 3.07 -28.37
CA HIS A 61 -20.64 2.88 -29.28
C HIS A 61 -20.76 3.80 -30.50
N GLY A 62 -19.67 4.50 -30.82
CA GLY A 62 -19.45 5.17 -32.10
C GLY A 62 -18.03 4.90 -32.57
N VAL A 63 -17.88 4.03 -33.58
CA VAL A 63 -16.61 3.71 -34.22
C VAL A 63 -16.38 4.72 -35.35
N SER A 64 -15.24 5.41 -35.34
CA SER A 64 -14.60 5.86 -36.58
C SER A 64 -13.08 5.87 -36.42
N GLY A 65 -12.42 5.05 -37.23
CA GLY A 65 -10.97 5.04 -37.35
C GLY A 65 -10.51 6.17 -38.27
N THR A 66 -9.48 6.89 -37.85
CA THR A 66 -8.73 7.81 -38.72
C THR A 66 -7.25 7.64 -38.42
N ALA A 67 -6.47 7.44 -39.48
CA ALA A 67 -5.03 7.21 -39.42
C ALA A 67 -4.28 8.43 -38.87
N CYS A 68 -3.34 8.18 -37.96
CA CYS A 68 -2.50 9.18 -37.30
C CYS A 68 -1.56 9.90 -38.31
N SER A 69 -1.63 11.24 -38.32
CA SER A 69 -0.88 12.08 -39.26
C SER A 69 0.59 12.28 -38.84
N ALA A 70 1.46 12.70 -39.75
CA ALA A 70 2.86 12.98 -39.46
C ALA A 70 3.08 14.16 -38.48
N ALA A 71 2.07 15.00 -38.24
CA ALA A 71 2.13 16.07 -37.24
C ALA A 71 1.88 15.56 -35.81
N ASP A 72 1.03 14.53 -35.65
CA ASP A 72 0.85 13.85 -34.36
C ASP A 72 2.14 13.14 -33.95
N ARG A 73 2.77 12.40 -34.87
CA ARG A 73 4.08 11.77 -34.60
C ARG A 73 5.16 12.77 -34.19
N ARG A 74 5.10 14.00 -34.69
CA ARG A 74 6.05 15.06 -34.32
C ARG A 74 5.74 15.67 -32.95
N ARG A 75 4.47 15.72 -32.54
CA ARG A 75 4.06 16.10 -31.17
C ARG A 75 4.34 15.01 -30.15
N GLU A 76 4.05 13.75 -30.48
CA GLU A 76 4.38 12.58 -29.65
C GLU A 76 5.89 12.52 -29.37
N ASN A 77 6.74 12.75 -30.38
CA ASN A 77 8.19 12.78 -30.19
C ASN A 77 8.67 13.95 -29.31
N VAL A 78 8.06 15.14 -29.41
CA VAL A 78 8.42 16.28 -28.55
C VAL A 78 7.97 16.06 -27.09
N ILE A 79 6.81 15.43 -26.88
CA ILE A 79 6.32 15.05 -25.55
C ILE A 79 7.20 13.96 -24.93
N ALA A 80 7.64 12.97 -25.73
CA ALA A 80 8.57 11.94 -25.30
C ALA A 80 9.96 12.52 -24.92
N ASP A 81 10.42 13.56 -25.60
CA ASP A 81 11.68 14.25 -25.28
C ASP A 81 11.59 15.18 -24.04
N THR A 82 10.38 15.49 -23.54
CA THR A 82 10.16 16.37 -22.36
C THR A 82 9.70 15.63 -21.11
N HIS A 83 9.10 14.45 -21.25
CA HIS A 83 8.77 13.56 -20.16
C HIS A 83 9.96 12.66 -19.85
N LEU A 84 10.70 12.96 -18.78
CA LEU A 84 11.97 12.27 -18.51
C LEU A 84 11.80 10.79 -18.12
N TRP A 85 10.63 10.45 -17.61
CA TRP A 85 10.38 9.10 -17.12
C TRP A 85 10.11 8.11 -18.24
N HIS A 86 10.81 6.98 -18.19
CA HIS A 86 10.72 5.88 -19.15
C HIS A 86 9.56 4.94 -18.83
N LEU A 87 8.32 5.43 -18.90
CA LEU A 87 7.15 4.59 -18.60
C LEU A 87 6.95 3.50 -19.65
N SER A 88 6.49 2.35 -19.20
CA SER A 88 6.13 1.26 -20.09
C SER A 88 4.88 1.60 -20.90
N ARG A 89 4.72 0.97 -22.07
CA ARG A 89 3.54 1.16 -22.92
C ARG A 89 2.30 0.41 -22.41
N PHE A 90 2.49 -0.57 -21.52
CA PHE A 90 1.43 -1.42 -21.03
C PHE A 90 0.91 -1.00 -19.66
N HIS A 91 1.70 -0.27 -18.86
CA HIS A 91 1.30 0.16 -17.53
C HIS A 91 2.13 1.37 -17.04
N PRO A 92 1.48 2.43 -16.49
CA PRO A 92 2.18 3.65 -16.09
C PRO A 92 3.11 3.48 -14.88
N HIS A 93 2.91 2.43 -14.07
CA HIS A 93 3.73 2.13 -12.89
C HIS A 93 4.85 1.11 -13.16
N TYR A 94 5.29 0.99 -14.42
CA TYR A 94 6.42 0.16 -14.82
C TYR A 94 7.40 0.97 -15.65
N ASP A 95 8.68 0.75 -15.44
CA ASP A 95 9.77 1.32 -16.24
C ASP A 95 9.97 0.45 -17.49
N GLY A 96 9.74 1.04 -18.66
CA GLY A 96 9.82 0.38 -19.95
C GLY A 96 11.24 -0.01 -20.37
N ARG A 97 12.30 0.41 -19.65
CA ARG A 97 13.66 -0.09 -19.87
C ARG A 97 13.87 -1.48 -19.28
N PHE A 98 13.11 -1.82 -18.24
CA PHE A 98 13.31 -3.01 -17.43
C PHE A 98 12.15 -4.01 -17.49
N ALA A 99 10.96 -3.57 -17.92
CA ALA A 99 9.78 -4.44 -17.99
C ALA A 99 9.20 -4.55 -19.41
N ASP A 100 8.76 -5.76 -19.77
CA ASP A 100 8.07 -6.06 -21.03
C ASP A 100 6.61 -6.55 -20.84
N HIS A 101 6.21 -6.87 -19.61
CA HIS A 101 4.84 -7.23 -19.23
C HIS A 101 4.53 -6.84 -17.78
N GLN A 102 3.24 -6.85 -17.43
CA GLN A 102 2.80 -6.66 -16.05
C GLN A 102 2.93 -7.98 -15.27
N LEU A 103 3.51 -7.93 -14.07
CA LEU A 103 3.62 -9.09 -13.20
C LEU A 103 2.24 -9.58 -12.73
N GLY A 104 2.14 -10.89 -12.47
CA GLY A 104 0.95 -11.49 -11.89
C GLY A 104 0.67 -10.99 -10.47
N TYR A 105 -0.58 -11.09 -10.01
CA TYR A 105 -1.03 -10.53 -8.72
C TYR A 105 -0.12 -10.87 -7.51
N ARG A 106 0.24 -12.15 -7.33
CA ARG A 106 1.10 -12.58 -6.20
C ARG A 106 2.55 -12.12 -6.33
N GLU A 107 3.06 -12.18 -7.56
CA GLU A 107 4.43 -11.78 -7.89
C GLU A 107 4.61 -10.28 -7.71
N ARG A 108 3.67 -9.47 -8.22
CA ARG A 108 3.64 -8.02 -8.04
C ARG A 108 3.65 -7.65 -6.55
N LYS A 109 2.77 -8.27 -5.75
CA LYS A 109 2.73 -8.01 -4.29
C LYS A 109 4.08 -8.32 -3.62
N ALA A 110 4.70 -9.45 -3.97
CA ALA A 110 6.01 -9.82 -3.42
C ALA A 110 7.14 -8.88 -3.88
N ALA A 111 7.14 -8.48 -5.15
CA ALA A 111 8.11 -7.56 -5.72
C ALA A 111 7.99 -6.16 -5.09
N LEU A 112 6.78 -5.60 -5.00
CA LEU A 112 6.52 -4.31 -4.34
C LEU A 112 6.95 -4.34 -2.86
N ALA A 113 6.64 -5.43 -2.14
CA ALA A 113 7.06 -5.57 -0.76
C ALA A 113 8.60 -5.58 -0.65
N ASN A 114 9.31 -6.29 -1.53
CA ASN A 114 10.78 -6.29 -1.53
C ASN A 114 11.37 -4.92 -1.92
N LEU A 115 10.74 -4.25 -2.88
CA LEU A 115 11.11 -2.92 -3.35
C LEU A 115 11.05 -1.89 -2.20
N VAL A 116 9.96 -1.88 -1.43
CA VAL A 116 9.83 -0.98 -0.26
C VAL A 116 10.84 -1.32 0.84
N GLN A 117 11.07 -2.61 1.12
CA GLN A 117 12.06 -3.00 2.13
C GLN A 117 13.47 -2.52 1.77
N THR A 118 13.90 -2.71 0.53
CA THR A 118 15.24 -2.30 0.07
C THR A 118 15.39 -0.79 0.02
N TYR A 119 14.34 -0.06 -0.39
CA TYR A 119 14.30 1.40 -0.34
C TYR A 119 14.49 1.92 1.09
N LEU A 120 13.62 1.49 2.03
CA LEU A 120 13.67 1.97 3.41
C LEU A 120 15.00 1.65 4.09
N ALA A 121 15.54 0.44 3.84
CA ALA A 121 16.87 0.06 4.33
C ALA A 121 17.97 0.97 3.76
N THR A 122 17.95 1.25 2.46
CA THR A 122 18.94 2.11 1.80
C THR A 122 18.93 3.52 2.36
N LEU A 123 17.76 4.16 2.46
CA LEU A 123 17.69 5.54 2.96
C LEU A 123 18.05 5.63 4.45
N SER A 124 17.70 4.60 5.24
CA SER A 124 18.16 4.49 6.63
C SER A 124 19.69 4.40 6.72
N ASP A 125 20.33 3.57 5.91
CA ASP A 125 21.79 3.38 5.91
C ASP A 125 22.54 4.63 5.44
N ILE A 126 21.97 5.35 4.47
CA ILE A 126 22.52 6.62 3.97
C ILE A 126 22.26 7.79 4.96
N GLY A 127 21.36 7.61 5.92
CA GLY A 127 20.99 8.65 6.89
C GLY A 127 20.04 9.71 6.33
N VAL A 128 19.26 9.37 5.31
CA VAL A 128 18.24 10.24 4.73
C VAL A 128 16.88 9.88 5.29
N GLU A 129 16.23 10.86 5.92
CA GLU A 129 14.88 10.69 6.42
C GLU A 129 13.85 10.71 5.29
N THR A 130 13.00 9.68 5.25
CA THR A 130 11.89 9.50 4.30
C THR A 130 10.66 8.99 5.04
N TRP A 131 9.46 9.25 4.52
CA TRP A 131 8.19 8.79 5.12
C TRP A 131 7.17 8.33 4.07
N LEU A 132 6.28 7.45 4.49
CA LEU A 132 5.20 6.90 3.66
C LEU A 132 4.13 7.97 3.40
N MET A 133 3.61 8.04 2.17
CA MET A 133 2.55 8.95 1.76
C MET A 133 1.51 8.26 0.87
N HIS A 134 0.42 8.97 0.57
CA HIS A 134 -0.60 8.56 -0.41
C HIS A 134 -1.10 7.12 -0.18
N GLY A 135 -1.14 6.30 -1.24
CA GLY A 135 -1.64 4.94 -1.20
C GLY A 135 -0.83 4.02 -0.30
N THR A 136 0.48 4.29 -0.19
CA THR A 136 1.39 3.53 0.69
C THR A 136 1.08 3.79 2.16
N LEU A 137 0.77 5.04 2.51
CA LEU A 137 0.31 5.38 3.86
C LEU A 137 -1.08 4.80 4.16
N LEU A 138 -1.96 4.69 3.15
CA LEU A 138 -3.26 4.05 3.28
C LEU A 138 -3.14 2.54 3.54
N GLY A 139 -2.26 1.84 2.80
CA GLY A 139 -1.93 0.44 3.10
C GLY A 139 -1.36 0.27 4.50
N TRP A 140 -0.51 1.22 4.92
CA TRP A 140 0.01 1.24 6.28
C TRP A 140 -1.10 1.31 7.35
N TRP A 141 -2.11 2.15 7.13
CA TRP A 141 -3.24 2.34 8.05
C TRP A 141 -4.01 1.03 8.29
N TRP A 142 -4.27 0.24 7.24
CA TRP A 142 -5.07 -0.98 7.35
C TRP A 142 -4.35 -2.12 8.06
N ASN A 143 -3.14 -2.45 7.64
CA ASN A 143 -2.41 -3.58 8.21
C ASN A 143 -0.90 -3.49 8.08
N ARG A 144 -0.34 -2.30 7.85
CA ARG A 144 1.11 -2.10 7.69
C ARG A 144 1.71 -2.86 6.51
N LYS A 145 0.89 -3.13 5.50
CA LYS A 145 1.28 -3.82 4.27
C LYS A 145 0.76 -3.05 3.06
N ILE A 146 1.33 -3.38 1.90
CA ILE A 146 0.87 -2.85 0.62
C ILE A 146 -0.54 -3.37 0.33
N LEU A 147 -1.40 -2.48 -0.17
CA LEU A 147 -2.75 -2.86 -0.58
C LEU A 147 -2.67 -3.86 -1.74
N PRO A 148 -3.45 -4.95 -1.76
CA PRO A 148 -3.22 -6.00 -2.74
C PRO A 148 -3.47 -5.60 -4.21
N TRP A 149 -4.35 -4.63 -4.43
CA TRP A 149 -4.63 -4.05 -5.75
C TRP A 149 -3.65 -2.94 -6.13
N ASP A 150 -2.77 -2.50 -5.22
CA ASP A 150 -1.81 -1.45 -5.53
C ASP A 150 -0.78 -1.89 -6.58
N SER A 151 -0.25 -0.90 -7.28
CA SER A 151 0.70 -1.11 -8.38
C SER A 151 2.01 -0.35 -8.26
N ASP A 152 2.10 0.56 -7.31
CA ASP A 152 3.23 1.41 -7.01
C ASP A 152 3.29 1.73 -5.51
N SER A 153 4.27 2.52 -5.12
CA SER A 153 4.39 3.02 -3.75
C SER A 153 4.97 4.42 -3.77
N ASP A 154 4.51 5.24 -2.83
CA ASP A 154 4.79 6.66 -2.76
C ASP A 154 5.50 7.00 -1.47
N MET A 155 6.63 7.68 -1.63
CA MET A 155 7.48 8.10 -0.53
C MET A 155 7.76 9.59 -0.66
N GLN A 156 7.99 10.24 0.47
CA GLN A 156 8.44 11.62 0.48
C GLN A 156 9.76 11.79 1.21
N VAL A 157 10.48 12.83 0.78
CA VAL A 157 11.70 13.31 1.42
C VAL A 157 11.68 14.84 1.52
N SER A 158 12.52 15.39 2.39
CA SER A 158 12.71 16.84 2.47
C SER A 158 13.48 17.37 1.25
N GLU A 159 13.33 18.66 0.95
CA GLU A 159 14.12 19.34 -0.09
C GLU A 159 15.63 19.18 0.09
N ALA A 160 16.12 19.32 1.32
CA ALA A 160 17.54 19.13 1.61
C ALA A 160 17.99 17.70 1.34
N SER A 161 17.18 16.71 1.71
CA SER A 161 17.42 15.29 1.42
C SER A 161 17.47 15.03 -0.09
N MET A 162 16.55 15.61 -0.86
CA MET A 162 16.54 15.44 -2.32
C MET A 162 17.81 16.02 -2.97
N HIS A 163 18.25 17.21 -2.56
CA HIS A 163 19.52 17.78 -3.02
C HIS A 163 20.72 16.91 -2.67
N TYR A 164 20.72 16.31 -1.48
CA TYR A 164 21.77 15.39 -1.06
C TYR A 164 21.79 14.12 -1.93
N LEU A 165 20.64 13.48 -2.15
CA LEU A 165 20.52 12.32 -3.03
C LEU A 165 20.96 12.65 -4.47
N ALA A 166 20.52 13.79 -5.01
CA ALA A 166 20.90 14.26 -6.34
C ALA A 166 22.41 14.46 -6.51
N SER A 167 23.07 14.97 -5.47
CA SER A 167 24.50 15.31 -5.52
C SER A 167 25.42 14.11 -5.38
N TYR A 168 25.01 13.10 -4.61
CA TYR A 168 25.90 12.01 -4.19
C TYR A 168 25.44 10.61 -4.64
N TYR A 169 24.16 10.41 -4.92
CA TYR A 169 23.57 9.09 -5.15
C TYR A 169 22.76 8.97 -6.44
N ASN A 170 22.66 10.02 -7.25
CA ASN A 170 21.95 9.93 -8.53
C ASN A 170 22.59 8.88 -9.45
N MET A 171 21.77 8.04 -10.09
CA MET A 171 22.16 6.95 -10.98
C MET A 171 23.02 5.87 -10.28
N SER A 172 22.89 5.73 -8.97
CA SER A 172 23.56 4.66 -8.22
C SER A 172 22.72 3.38 -8.23
N VAL A 173 23.41 2.23 -8.27
CA VAL A 173 22.80 0.90 -8.25
C VAL A 173 23.15 0.21 -6.93
N PHE A 174 22.14 -0.34 -6.28
CA PHE A 174 22.26 -1.05 -5.01
C PHE A 174 21.85 -2.51 -5.20
N HIS A 175 22.75 -3.42 -4.86
CA HIS A 175 22.50 -4.86 -4.94
C HIS A 175 22.04 -5.41 -3.60
N TYR A 176 20.88 -6.06 -3.57
CA TYR A 176 20.32 -6.68 -2.37
C TYR A 176 20.09 -8.17 -2.58
N LYS A 177 20.37 -8.95 -1.53
CA LYS A 177 19.89 -10.33 -1.38
C LYS A 177 18.93 -10.37 -0.21
N THR A 178 17.69 -10.76 -0.47
CA THR A 178 16.66 -10.87 0.57
C THR A 178 16.21 -12.32 0.69
N PRO A 179 15.53 -12.71 1.80
CA PRO A 179 14.93 -14.04 1.88
C PRO A 179 13.93 -14.33 0.75
N ARG A 180 13.33 -13.30 0.15
CA ARG A 180 12.39 -13.42 -0.98
C ARG A 180 13.10 -13.56 -2.33
N ILE A 181 14.30 -12.98 -2.46
CA ILE A 181 15.10 -12.91 -3.68
C ILE A 181 16.55 -13.35 -3.35
N PRO A 182 16.79 -14.65 -3.15
CA PRO A 182 18.11 -15.18 -2.76
C PRO A 182 19.19 -15.06 -3.85
N GLU A 183 18.79 -15.06 -5.12
CA GLU A 183 19.64 -14.81 -6.29
C GLU A 183 20.26 -13.41 -6.25
N GLY A 184 19.57 -12.47 -5.60
CA GLY A 184 19.93 -11.07 -5.50
C GLY A 184 19.37 -10.25 -6.65
N ARG A 185 19.19 -8.96 -6.39
CA ARG A 185 18.57 -8.03 -7.33
C ARG A 185 19.13 -6.63 -7.19
N ASP A 186 19.19 -5.96 -8.32
CA ASP A 186 19.70 -4.60 -8.46
C ASP A 186 18.55 -3.59 -8.42
N TYR A 187 18.79 -2.50 -7.70
CA TYR A 187 17.88 -1.39 -7.55
C TYR A 187 18.57 -0.09 -7.95
N LEU A 188 17.97 0.65 -8.87
CA LEU A 188 18.49 1.91 -9.37
C LEU A 188 17.82 3.08 -8.65
N LEU A 189 18.61 3.97 -8.03
CA LEU A 189 18.15 5.29 -7.61
C LEU A 189 18.39 6.29 -8.74
N GLU A 190 17.31 6.79 -9.33
CA GLU A 190 17.34 7.79 -10.40
C GLU A 190 16.67 9.08 -9.95
N ILE A 191 17.39 10.20 -10.05
CA ILE A 191 16.88 11.53 -9.70
C ILE A 191 16.60 12.28 -10.98
N ASN A 192 15.38 12.81 -11.10
CA ASN A 192 14.98 13.64 -12.22
C ASN A 192 15.70 15.00 -12.14
N PRO A 193 16.55 15.42 -13.10
CA PRO A 193 17.15 16.76 -13.13
C PRO A 193 16.19 17.94 -12.94
N HIS A 194 14.90 17.78 -13.26
CA HIS A 194 13.88 18.78 -12.98
C HIS A 194 13.49 18.86 -11.50
N TYR A 195 14.09 18.10 -10.59
CA TYR A 195 13.80 18.15 -9.15
C TYR A 195 14.05 19.53 -8.53
N VAL A 196 14.81 20.41 -9.17
CA VAL A 196 15.00 21.80 -8.72
C VAL A 196 13.82 22.71 -9.06
N ASN A 197 12.98 22.30 -10.02
CA ASN A 197 11.75 23.02 -10.35
C ASN A 197 10.78 22.93 -9.17
N ARG A 198 10.19 24.04 -8.79
CA ARG A 198 9.21 24.11 -7.69
C ARG A 198 7.79 24.37 -8.19
N GLU A 199 7.66 24.69 -9.47
CA GLU A 199 6.40 25.06 -10.08
C GLU A 199 5.53 23.82 -10.34
N GLN A 200 4.25 23.93 -9.98
CA GLN A 200 3.24 22.89 -10.24
C GLN A 200 2.69 22.94 -11.68
N THR A 201 3.25 23.80 -12.54
CA THR A 201 2.84 23.94 -13.94
C THR A 201 3.45 22.86 -14.83
N ASP A 202 4.54 22.23 -14.40
CA ASP A 202 5.17 21.11 -15.11
C ASP A 202 4.46 19.80 -14.75
N THR A 203 3.46 19.44 -15.55
CA THR A 203 2.68 18.22 -15.35
C THR A 203 3.38 16.96 -15.85
N LEU A 204 4.55 17.07 -16.50
CA LEU A 204 5.30 15.94 -17.03
C LEU A 204 6.39 15.46 -16.05
N ASN A 205 6.90 16.33 -15.18
CA ASN A 205 7.98 16.03 -14.24
C ASN A 205 7.57 16.25 -12.79
N VAL A 206 6.40 15.69 -12.45
CA VAL A 206 5.79 15.76 -11.12
C VAL A 206 6.59 14.97 -10.08
N ILE A 207 7.13 13.81 -10.47
CA ILE A 207 7.96 12.97 -9.61
C ILE A 207 9.42 13.39 -9.68
N ASP A 208 10.05 13.53 -8.52
CA ASP A 208 11.41 14.06 -8.38
C ASP A 208 12.49 12.97 -8.43
N ALA A 209 12.17 11.77 -7.97
CA ALA A 209 13.10 10.63 -7.99
C ALA A 209 12.35 9.30 -8.02
N ARG A 210 13.06 8.24 -8.41
CA ARG A 210 12.56 6.88 -8.40
C ARG A 210 13.58 5.90 -7.85
N TRP A 211 13.06 4.92 -7.12
CA TRP A 211 13.78 3.71 -6.75
C TRP A 211 13.23 2.55 -7.58
N VAL A 212 14.02 2.04 -8.52
CA VAL A 212 13.55 1.13 -9.59
C VAL A 212 14.15 -0.27 -9.40
N ASP A 213 13.29 -1.29 -9.37
CA ASP A 213 13.68 -2.69 -9.56
C ASP A 213 14.10 -2.90 -11.03
N THR A 214 15.38 -3.18 -11.29
CA THR A 214 15.89 -3.26 -12.66
C THR A 214 15.56 -4.57 -13.38
N GLU A 215 14.90 -5.51 -12.70
CA GLU A 215 14.50 -6.80 -13.27
C GLU A 215 12.99 -6.85 -13.54
N SER A 216 12.19 -6.32 -12.62
CA SER A 216 10.73 -6.27 -12.79
C SER A 216 10.22 -4.96 -13.39
N GLY A 217 11.05 -3.91 -13.37
CA GLY A 217 10.69 -2.54 -13.75
C GLY A 217 9.68 -1.85 -12.84
N LEU A 218 9.33 -2.42 -11.69
CA LEU A 218 8.51 -1.72 -10.69
C LEU A 218 9.35 -0.65 -10.01
N PHE A 219 8.71 0.44 -9.59
CA PHE A 219 9.41 1.53 -8.92
C PHE A 219 8.59 2.15 -7.80
N ILE A 220 9.30 2.85 -6.91
CA ILE A 220 8.73 3.75 -5.92
C ILE A 220 8.87 5.16 -6.47
N ASP A 221 7.77 5.91 -6.46
CA ASP A 221 7.78 7.34 -6.75
C ASP A 221 8.16 8.11 -5.48
N ILE A 222 9.17 8.98 -5.62
CA ILE A 222 9.71 9.79 -4.52
C ILE A 222 9.43 11.25 -4.85
N THR A 223 8.60 11.89 -4.04
CA THR A 223 8.27 13.32 -4.16
C THR A 223 8.97 14.12 -3.07
N THR A 224 9.25 15.39 -3.35
CA THR A 224 9.93 16.28 -2.40
C THR A 224 8.95 17.24 -1.74
N ALA A 225 8.89 17.21 -0.42
CA ALA A 225 8.15 18.20 0.37
C ALA A 225 9.00 19.46 0.58
N ARG A 226 8.49 20.63 0.15
CA ARG A 226 9.23 21.90 0.15
C ARG A 226 8.47 22.99 0.87
N TYR A 227 9.14 23.76 1.73
CA TYR A 227 8.51 24.93 2.34
C TYR A 227 8.17 25.99 1.30
N ASN A 228 6.89 26.32 1.17
CA ASN A 228 6.38 27.37 0.30
C ASN A 228 6.22 28.67 1.11
N THR A 229 7.27 29.49 1.12
CA THR A 229 7.32 30.76 1.87
C THR A 229 6.40 31.84 1.33
N THR A 230 5.91 31.68 0.10
CA THR A 230 4.99 32.61 -0.57
C THR A 230 3.52 32.16 -0.51
N HIS A 231 3.24 31.02 0.12
CA HIS A 231 1.90 30.46 0.17
C HIS A 231 0.92 31.40 0.94
N PRO A 232 -0.29 31.67 0.43
CA PRO A 232 -1.23 32.62 1.05
C PRO A 232 -1.70 32.22 2.46
N ALA A 233 -1.62 30.93 2.81
CA ALA A 233 -1.93 30.43 4.16
C ALA A 233 -0.81 30.69 5.20
N GLY A 234 0.30 31.31 4.79
CA GLY A 234 1.39 31.74 5.67
C GLY A 234 2.49 30.70 5.90
N GLU A 235 3.29 30.94 6.94
CA GLU A 235 4.45 30.12 7.30
C GLU A 235 4.08 28.66 7.64
N GLY A 236 5.05 27.77 7.48
CA GLY A 236 4.91 26.34 7.75
C GLY A 236 4.17 25.55 6.66
N MET A 237 3.83 26.18 5.54
CA MET A 237 3.23 25.47 4.39
C MET A 237 4.29 24.69 3.63
N LEU A 238 4.02 23.42 3.37
CA LEU A 238 4.78 22.57 2.47
C LEU A 238 3.96 22.41 1.18
N SER A 239 4.64 22.42 0.04
CA SER A 239 4.07 22.12 -1.27
C SER A 239 4.93 21.07 -1.97
N CYS A 240 4.26 20.18 -2.69
CA CYS A 240 4.85 19.22 -3.62
C CYS A 240 4.47 19.60 -5.07
N LYS A 241 5.19 19.05 -6.05
CA LYS A 241 4.95 19.35 -7.49
C LYS A 241 3.65 18.77 -8.03
N ASP A 242 3.19 17.69 -7.42
CA ASP A 242 1.93 17.00 -7.73
C ASP A 242 0.70 17.84 -7.37
N GLY A 243 0.88 18.93 -6.62
CA GLY A 243 -0.21 19.78 -6.17
C GLY A 243 -0.60 19.57 -4.71
N HIS A 244 0.04 18.64 -3.99
CA HIS A 244 -0.22 18.44 -2.58
C HIS A 244 0.35 19.57 -1.74
N GLU A 245 -0.46 20.06 -0.79
CA GLU A 245 -0.13 21.20 0.06
C GLU A 245 -0.64 20.98 1.48
N TYR A 246 0.28 20.81 2.41
CA TYR A 246 -0.04 20.54 3.81
C TYR A 246 0.82 21.40 4.73
N ARG A 247 0.34 21.66 5.95
CA ARG A 247 1.20 22.29 6.96
C ARG A 247 2.25 21.30 7.46
N ASP A 248 3.45 21.78 7.71
CA ASP A 248 4.53 21.06 8.38
C ASP A 248 4.08 20.35 9.66
N THR A 249 3.14 20.93 10.42
CA THR A 249 2.54 20.34 11.62
C THR A 249 1.77 19.04 11.39
N TYR A 250 1.39 18.73 10.14
CA TYR A 250 0.81 17.45 9.74
C TYR A 250 1.88 16.39 9.47
N ILE A 251 3.06 16.80 8.98
CA ILE A 251 4.16 15.88 8.69
C ILE A 251 5.02 15.66 9.92
N PHE A 252 5.48 16.74 10.54
CA PHE A 252 6.50 16.73 11.58
C PHE A 252 5.93 16.93 12.99
N PRO A 253 6.54 16.29 14.01
CA PRO A 253 7.61 15.29 13.90
C PRO A 253 7.09 13.97 13.33
N LEU A 254 7.91 13.30 12.52
CA LEU A 254 7.58 11.98 12.00
C LEU A 254 7.47 10.96 13.13
N ARG A 255 6.64 9.92 12.91
CA ARG A 255 6.45 8.82 13.85
C ARG A 255 7.13 7.56 13.33
N ASP A 256 7.89 6.89 14.19
CA ASP A 256 8.49 5.60 13.87
C ASP A 256 7.44 4.49 13.90
N THR A 257 7.53 3.57 12.95
CA THR A 257 6.63 2.44 12.79
C THR A 257 7.30 1.33 11.99
N PHE A 258 6.51 0.35 11.55
CA PHE A 258 6.93 -0.68 10.61
C PHE A 258 5.98 -0.71 9.42
N PHE A 259 6.51 -1.02 8.24
CA PHE A 259 5.76 -1.28 7.03
C PHE A 259 6.46 -2.38 6.24
N GLU A 260 5.72 -3.39 5.79
CA GLU A 260 6.29 -4.61 5.19
C GLU A 260 7.45 -5.17 6.05
N ASP A 261 7.23 -5.26 7.36
CA ASP A 261 8.20 -5.75 8.36
C ASP A 261 9.54 -4.98 8.43
N THR A 262 9.61 -3.77 7.85
CA THR A 262 10.81 -2.92 7.87
C THR A 262 10.55 -1.61 8.63
N PRO A 263 11.52 -1.10 9.41
CA PRO A 263 11.39 0.21 10.05
C PRO A 263 11.02 1.30 9.04
N ALA A 264 9.96 2.04 9.34
CA ALA A 264 9.43 3.08 8.48
C ALA A 264 9.04 4.30 9.31
N LYS A 265 8.83 5.43 8.63
CA LYS A 265 8.30 6.66 9.24
C LYS A 265 7.02 7.08 8.56
N ILE A 266 6.14 7.71 9.32
CA ILE A 266 4.87 8.27 8.84
C ILE A 266 4.68 9.70 9.35
N PRO A 267 3.85 10.50 8.67
CA PRO A 267 3.44 11.82 9.15
C PRO A 267 2.83 11.82 10.56
N PHE A 268 2.97 12.92 11.30
CA PHE A 268 2.33 13.07 12.61
C PHE A 268 0.79 12.99 12.54
N GLY A 269 0.20 13.71 11.58
CA GLY A 269 -1.24 13.81 11.32
C GLY A 269 -1.72 12.85 10.24
N TYR A 270 -1.15 11.64 10.15
CA TYR A 270 -1.44 10.68 9.08
C TYR A 270 -2.94 10.46 8.84
N LYS A 271 -3.76 10.41 9.90
CA LYS A 271 -5.21 10.17 9.77
C LYS A 271 -5.88 11.33 9.05
N ASP A 272 -5.58 12.57 9.45
CA ASP A 272 -6.16 13.75 8.83
C ASP A 272 -5.69 13.92 7.37
N LEU A 273 -4.44 13.56 7.05
CA LEU A 273 -3.93 13.51 5.67
C LEU A 273 -4.72 12.50 4.83
N LEU A 274 -4.86 11.27 5.31
CA LEU A 274 -5.61 10.23 4.60
C LEU A 274 -7.10 10.56 4.46
N GLU A 275 -7.73 11.12 5.48
CA GLU A 275 -9.14 11.55 5.41
C GLU A 275 -9.33 12.71 4.43
N ALA A 276 -8.36 13.61 4.31
CA ALA A 276 -8.43 14.70 3.34
C ALA A 276 -8.33 14.16 1.90
N GLU A 277 -7.37 13.28 1.66
CA GLU A 277 -7.06 12.71 0.36
C GLU A 277 -8.16 11.72 -0.09
N TYR A 278 -8.42 10.67 0.71
CA TYR A 278 -9.26 9.53 0.32
C TYR A 278 -10.66 9.53 0.95
N LYS A 279 -10.97 10.52 1.80
CA LYS A 279 -12.22 10.61 2.59
C LYS A 279 -12.31 9.53 3.66
N GLN A 280 -13.23 9.73 4.60
CA GLN A 280 -13.39 8.85 5.75
C GLN A 280 -13.71 7.39 5.38
N LYS A 281 -14.45 7.18 4.28
CA LYS A 281 -14.81 5.83 3.81
C LYS A 281 -13.57 4.97 3.55
N ALA A 282 -12.47 5.59 3.12
CA ALA A 282 -11.22 4.88 2.84
C ALA A 282 -10.61 4.17 4.04
N LEU A 283 -10.90 4.69 5.22
CA LEU A 283 -10.36 4.21 6.48
C LEU A 283 -11.27 3.18 7.15
N THR A 284 -12.46 2.94 6.59
CA THR A 284 -13.52 2.15 7.22
C THR A 284 -14.15 1.10 6.32
N GLU A 285 -14.12 1.26 4.98
CA GLU A 285 -14.71 0.32 4.04
C GLU A 285 -13.89 -0.97 3.99
N THR A 286 -14.46 -2.09 4.46
CA THR A 286 -13.76 -3.38 4.55
C THR A 286 -13.92 -4.25 3.31
N GLU A 287 -14.55 -3.77 2.24
CA GLU A 287 -14.66 -4.48 0.96
C GLU A 287 -14.30 -3.55 -0.19
N TYR A 288 -13.25 -3.88 -0.94
CA TYR A 288 -12.77 -3.05 -2.05
C TYR A 288 -11.95 -3.85 -3.06
N GLU A 289 -12.02 -3.50 -4.35
CA GLU A 289 -11.29 -4.15 -5.47
C GLU A 289 -11.28 -5.70 -5.42
N GLY A 290 -12.43 -6.30 -5.12
CA GLY A 290 -12.57 -7.76 -5.05
C GLY A 290 -11.92 -8.42 -3.82
N HIS A 291 -11.58 -7.62 -2.81
CA HIS A 291 -11.02 -8.07 -1.54
C HIS A 291 -11.93 -7.68 -0.38
N ARG A 292 -11.83 -8.43 0.71
CA ARG A 292 -12.44 -8.11 2.00
C ARG A 292 -11.36 -8.09 3.07
N PHE A 293 -11.41 -7.11 3.96
CA PHE A 293 -10.53 -7.04 5.10
C PHE A 293 -10.99 -8.03 6.17
N ASP A 294 -10.14 -9.01 6.47
CA ASP A 294 -10.32 -9.96 7.57
C ASP A 294 -9.75 -9.33 8.84
N GLU A 295 -10.64 -8.85 9.73
CA GLU A 295 -10.23 -8.19 10.99
C GLU A 295 -9.52 -9.13 11.97
N GLU A 296 -9.75 -10.44 11.88
CA GLU A 296 -9.09 -11.42 12.75
C GLU A 296 -7.65 -11.65 12.30
N LYS A 297 -7.43 -11.75 10.97
CA LYS A 297 -6.09 -11.91 10.38
C LYS A 297 -5.35 -10.60 10.17
N LEU A 298 -6.06 -9.46 10.24
CA LEU A 298 -5.59 -8.14 9.82
C LEU A 298 -5.01 -8.19 8.38
N GLU A 299 -5.78 -8.77 7.46
CA GLU A 299 -5.35 -8.93 6.08
C GLU A 299 -6.48 -8.76 5.08
N TRP A 300 -6.19 -8.08 3.97
CA TRP A 300 -7.04 -8.05 2.79
C TRP A 300 -6.99 -9.40 2.06
N VAL A 301 -8.10 -10.15 2.11
CA VAL A 301 -8.24 -11.45 1.45
C VAL A 301 -9.08 -11.33 0.18
N PRO A 302 -8.73 -12.03 -0.91
CA PRO A 302 -9.56 -12.07 -2.11
C PRO A 302 -10.96 -12.63 -1.78
N ILE A 303 -12.00 -12.02 -2.34
CA ILE A 303 -13.36 -12.55 -2.29
C ILE A 303 -13.45 -13.66 -3.34
N PRO A 304 -13.80 -14.91 -2.97
CA PRO A 304 -13.94 -15.99 -3.94
C PRO A 304 -15.00 -15.68 -4.99
N PRO A 305 -14.90 -16.25 -6.21
CA PRO A 305 -15.95 -16.15 -7.22
C PRO A 305 -17.30 -16.63 -6.68
N GLU A 306 -18.40 -16.07 -7.23
CA GLU A 306 -19.75 -16.35 -6.74
C GLU A 306 -20.14 -17.83 -6.81
N GLU A 307 -19.56 -18.58 -7.76
CA GLU A 307 -19.72 -20.04 -7.87
C GLU A 307 -19.06 -20.82 -6.72
N GLU A 308 -17.90 -20.37 -6.23
CA GLU A 308 -17.23 -20.97 -5.07
C GLU A 308 -17.97 -20.62 -3.78
N LEU A 309 -18.48 -19.39 -3.67
CA LEU A 309 -19.34 -18.96 -2.57
C LEU A 309 -20.64 -19.76 -2.50
N GLN A 310 -21.23 -20.11 -3.65
CA GLN A 310 -22.41 -20.98 -3.72
C GLN A 310 -22.07 -22.41 -3.31
N LYS A 311 -20.96 -22.99 -3.80
CA LYS A 311 -20.50 -24.32 -3.37
C LYS A 311 -20.25 -24.38 -1.87
N GLU A 312 -19.53 -23.41 -1.30
CA GLU A 312 -19.30 -23.36 0.15
C GLU A 312 -20.59 -23.24 0.96
N LYS A 313 -21.57 -22.45 0.48
CA LYS A 313 -22.88 -22.34 1.14
C LYS A 313 -23.61 -23.67 1.11
N THR A 314 -23.67 -24.33 -0.04
CA THR A 314 -24.31 -25.64 -0.19
C THR A 314 -23.62 -26.71 0.67
N GLU A 315 -22.29 -26.72 0.74
CA GLU A 315 -21.52 -27.64 1.60
C GLU A 315 -21.75 -27.36 3.09
N LYS A 316 -21.77 -26.08 3.52
CA LYS A 316 -22.05 -25.70 4.91
C LYS A 316 -23.49 -26.00 5.32
N GLU A 317 -24.45 -25.84 4.41
CA GLU A 317 -25.86 -26.22 4.64
C GLU A 317 -25.99 -27.74 4.75
N ALA A 318 -25.39 -28.50 3.83
CA ALA A 318 -25.37 -29.97 3.90
C ALA A 318 -24.70 -30.48 5.18
N LEU A 319 -23.60 -29.85 5.63
CA LEU A 319 -22.93 -30.20 6.88
C LEU A 319 -23.80 -29.87 8.11
N ARG A 320 -24.51 -28.72 8.10
CA ARG A 320 -25.45 -28.36 9.17
C ARG A 320 -26.63 -29.34 9.24
N GLU A 321 -27.19 -29.72 8.11
CA GLU A 321 -28.28 -30.70 8.05
C GLU A 321 -27.81 -32.08 8.53
N ALA A 322 -26.61 -32.52 8.14
CA ALA A 322 -26.00 -33.76 8.61
C ALA A 322 -25.77 -33.76 10.13
N VAL A 323 -25.30 -32.64 10.70
CA VAL A 323 -25.09 -32.49 12.16
C VAL A 323 -26.44 -32.47 12.91
N MET A 324 -27.47 -31.83 12.36
CA MET A 324 -28.82 -31.84 12.96
C MET A 324 -29.50 -33.21 12.88
N ALA A 325 -29.20 -34.01 11.85
CA ALA A 325 -29.75 -35.35 11.68
C ALA A 325 -29.06 -36.42 12.54
N THR A 326 -27.79 -36.23 12.90
CA THR A 326 -26.97 -37.25 13.61
C THR A 326 -26.83 -37.01 15.11
N GLY A 327 -27.09 -35.80 15.61
CA GLY A 327 -27.12 -35.50 17.05
C GLY A 327 -25.78 -35.58 17.79
N ASP A 328 -24.66 -35.86 17.11
CA ASP A 328 -23.34 -35.99 17.75
C ASP A 328 -22.19 -35.52 16.82
N PRO A 329 -21.44 -34.45 17.17
CA PRO A 329 -20.49 -33.78 16.27
C PRO A 329 -19.17 -34.52 16.00
N LYS A 330 -19.01 -35.79 16.41
CA LYS A 330 -17.77 -36.58 16.24
C LYS A 330 -17.80 -37.68 15.18
N GLN A 331 -18.91 -37.87 14.45
CA GLN A 331 -18.99 -38.85 13.36
C GLN A 331 -18.99 -38.25 11.95
N ALA A 332 -18.93 -36.93 11.82
CA ALA A 332 -18.88 -36.25 10.54
C ALA A 332 -17.42 -36.05 10.07
N ASP A 333 -16.79 -37.11 9.59
CA ASP A 333 -15.57 -36.99 8.78
C ASP A 333 -15.82 -37.74 7.45
N PRO A 334 -16.18 -37.05 6.35
CA PRO A 334 -16.31 -37.70 5.06
C PRO A 334 -14.93 -37.76 4.42
N THR A 335 -14.28 -38.92 4.49
CA THR A 335 -13.12 -39.20 3.63
C THR A 335 -13.50 -39.07 2.14
N PRO A 336 -12.61 -38.58 1.26
CA PRO A 336 -12.92 -38.26 -0.14
C PRO A 336 -13.45 -39.42 -1.00
N GLU A 337 -13.34 -40.66 -0.53
CA GLU A 337 -13.76 -41.85 -1.29
C GLU A 337 -15.28 -42.09 -1.32
N SER A 338 -16.09 -41.47 -0.45
CA SER A 338 -17.54 -41.72 -0.42
C SER A 338 -18.36 -40.89 -1.42
N LEU A 339 -17.75 -39.93 -2.12
CA LEU A 339 -18.43 -39.06 -3.09
C LEU A 339 -18.32 -39.58 -4.54
N SER A 340 -17.53 -40.62 -4.81
CA SER A 340 -17.32 -41.14 -6.16
C SER A 340 -18.38 -42.14 -6.64
N SER A 341 -19.24 -42.67 -5.77
CA SER A 341 -20.12 -43.80 -6.14
C SER A 341 -21.56 -43.43 -6.50
N GLN A 342 -21.96 -42.15 -6.38
CA GLN A 342 -23.34 -41.73 -6.69
C GLN A 342 -23.54 -41.04 -8.04
N ALA A 343 -22.47 -40.80 -8.82
CA ALA A 343 -22.56 -40.17 -10.14
C ALA A 343 -22.73 -41.14 -11.32
N ALA A 344 -22.90 -42.45 -11.09
CA ALA A 344 -22.88 -43.46 -12.17
C ALA A 344 -24.22 -44.17 -12.46
N ILE A 345 -25.35 -43.74 -11.88
CA ILE A 345 -26.66 -44.35 -12.20
C ILE A 345 -27.72 -43.27 -12.37
N GLN A 346 -27.77 -42.66 -13.55
CA GLN A 346 -29.00 -42.40 -14.29
C GLN A 346 -28.65 -41.90 -15.70
N LEU A 347 -29.29 -42.52 -16.68
CA LEU A 347 -29.14 -42.39 -18.13
C LEU A 347 -29.35 -40.97 -18.67
#